data_AF-A0AAD9LKL7-F1
#
_entry.id   AF-A0AAD9LKL7-F1
#
_cell.length_a   1.000
_cell.length_b   1.000
_cell.length_c   1.000
_cell.angle_alpha   90.00
_cell.angle_beta   90.00
_cell.angle_gamma   90.00
#
_symmetry.space_group_name_H-M   'P 1'
#
loop_
_entity.id
_entity.type
_entity.pdbx_description
1 polymer ?
#
loop_
_entity_poly.entity_id
_entity_poly.type
_entity_poly.pdbx_seq_one_letter_code
_entity_poly.pdbx_strand_id
1 'polypeptide(L)'
;MTKLAGYQWESGELFYRGDAMKSFGLLKMDEDGAEFLVLRKLHWFKVRQDDLVVIGSVVNQRVTPCTERPCSGITSFFDRDLGGSIGECESPRSQSIRAINKVTPSPTPLNILPP
;
A
#
# COMPACT_ATOMS: atom_id res chain seq x y z
N MET A 1 -27.38 -7.56 -8.63
CA MET A 1 -25.91 -7.66 -8.74
C MET A 1 -25.32 -6.77 -7.65
N THR A 2 -24.87 -7.34 -6.54
CA THR A 2 -24.41 -6.57 -5.38
C THR A 2 -23.03 -6.03 -5.68
N LYS A 3 -22.93 -4.75 -6.05
CA LYS A 3 -21.64 -4.06 -6.23
C LYS A 3 -21.17 -3.63 -4.84
N LEU A 4 -20.21 -4.34 -4.26
CA LEU A 4 -19.44 -3.80 -3.13
C LEU A 4 -18.73 -2.56 -3.66
N ALA A 5 -19.09 -1.38 -3.15
CA ALA A 5 -18.64 -0.10 -3.69
C ALA A 5 -17.09 -0.05 -3.72
N GLY A 6 -16.52 -0.19 -4.92
CA GLY A 6 -15.09 -0.18 -5.18
C GLY A 6 -14.45 -1.52 -5.57
N TYR A 7 -15.24 -2.59 -5.63
CA TYR A 7 -14.79 -3.91 -6.08
C TYR A 7 -15.55 -4.38 -7.31
N GLN A 8 -14.89 -5.22 -8.10
CA GLN A 8 -15.45 -5.92 -9.25
C GLN A 8 -15.18 -7.42 -9.09
N TRP A 9 -16.25 -8.22 -9.18
CA TRP A 9 -16.14 -9.68 -9.23
C TRP A 9 -16.24 -10.11 -10.69
N GLU A 10 -15.17 -10.70 -11.22
CA GLU A 10 -15.07 -11.11 -12.62
C GLU A 10 -14.37 -12.46 -12.70
N SER A 11 -14.95 -13.40 -13.46
CA SER A 11 -14.36 -14.72 -13.72
C SER A 11 -13.96 -15.53 -12.46
N GLY A 12 -14.67 -15.33 -11.34
CA GLY A 12 -14.37 -16.01 -10.07
C GLY A 12 -13.26 -15.35 -9.25
N GLU A 13 -12.79 -14.18 -9.67
CA GLU A 13 -11.73 -13.41 -9.02
C GLU A 13 -12.25 -12.03 -8.59
N LEU A 14 -11.66 -11.50 -7.51
CA LEU A 14 -11.98 -10.18 -6.96
C LEU A 14 -10.93 -9.16 -7.37
N PHE A 15 -11.39 -8.05 -7.93
CA PHE A 15 -10.57 -6.92 -8.33
C PHE A 15 -11.01 -5.65 -7.60
N TYR A 16 -10.05 -4.78 -7.29
CA TYR A 16 -10.29 -3.39 -6.98
C TYR A 16 -10.56 -2.63 -8.26
N ARG A 17 -11.59 -1.80 -8.26
CA ARG A 17 -11.87 -0.91 -9.38
C ARG A 17 -10.86 0.22 -9.41
N GLY A 18 -10.50 0.68 -10.62
CA GLY A 18 -9.58 1.80 -10.77
C GLY A 18 -10.03 3.06 -10.02
N ASP A 19 -11.34 3.35 -9.95
CA ASP A 19 -11.90 4.48 -9.20
C ASP A 19 -11.72 4.35 -7.67
N ALA A 20 -11.82 3.14 -7.12
CA ALA A 20 -11.55 2.88 -5.71
C ALA A 20 -10.06 3.00 -5.38
N MET A 21 -9.20 2.51 -6.26
CA MET A 21 -7.76 2.68 -6.05
C MET A 21 -7.36 4.16 -6.04
N LYS A 22 -7.97 4.98 -6.93
CA LYS A 22 -7.79 6.44 -6.93
C LYS A 22 -8.25 7.07 -5.61
N SER A 23 -9.40 6.64 -5.06
CA SER A 23 -9.89 7.18 -3.77
C SER A 23 -9.03 6.76 -2.58
N PHE A 24 -8.34 5.62 -2.66
CA PHE A 24 -7.33 5.20 -1.67
C PHE A 24 -5.97 5.88 -1.83
N GLY A 25 -5.79 6.70 -2.87
CA GLY A 25 -4.51 7.34 -3.17
C GLY A 25 -3.44 6.37 -3.67
N LEU A 26 -3.85 5.24 -4.26
CA LEU A 26 -2.96 4.32 -4.94
C LEU A 26 -2.63 4.84 -6.33
N LEU A 27 -1.34 4.85 -6.65
CA LEU A 27 -0.78 5.40 -7.88
C LEU A 27 -0.06 4.31 -8.65
N LYS A 28 -0.02 4.49 -9.97
CA LYS A 28 0.82 3.74 -10.88
C LYS A 28 2.16 4.47 -11.01
N MET A 29 3.27 3.73 -11.08
CA MET A 29 4.55 4.24 -11.55
C MET A 29 5.03 3.45 -12.75
N ASP A 30 5.42 4.17 -13.82
CA ASP A 30 6.09 3.62 -14.99
C ASP A 30 7.60 3.90 -14.89
N GLU A 31 8.40 2.84 -14.95
CA GLU A 31 9.87 2.90 -14.94
C GLU A 31 10.44 1.84 -15.88
N ASP A 32 11.18 2.27 -16.91
CA ASP A 32 11.81 1.38 -17.88
C ASP A 32 10.84 0.35 -18.53
N GLY A 33 9.58 0.74 -18.71
CA GLY A 33 8.52 -0.12 -19.26
C GLY A 33 7.90 -1.10 -18.26
N ALA A 34 8.36 -1.10 -17.01
CA ALA A 34 7.74 -1.84 -15.92
C ALA A 34 6.75 -0.95 -15.14
N GLU A 35 5.65 -1.57 -14.71
CA GLU A 35 4.60 -0.90 -13.93
C GLU A 35 4.68 -1.29 -12.46
N PHE A 36 4.48 -0.32 -11.59
CA PHE A 36 4.54 -0.50 -10.14
C PHE A 36 3.34 0.13 -9.44
N LEU A 37 2.91 -0.49 -8.34
CA LEU A 37 1.93 0.05 -7.41
C LEU A 37 2.65 0.93 -6.38
N VAL A 38 2.17 2.15 -6.24
CA VAL A 38 2.73 3.19 -5.39
C VAL A 38 1.68 3.71 -4.42
N LEU A 39 2.11 4.08 -3.21
CA LEU A 39 1.30 4.84 -2.26
C LEU A 39 2.07 5.98 -1.64
N ARG A 40 1.34 6.93 -1.05
CA ARG A 40 1.92 8.02 -0.26
C ARG A 40 2.05 7.61 1.22
N LYS A 41 3.28 7.59 1.73
CA LYS A 41 3.61 7.28 3.12
C LYS A 41 3.72 8.56 3.94
N LEU A 42 2.64 8.89 4.65
CA LEU A 42 2.57 10.09 5.47
C LEU A 42 3.43 9.97 6.74
N HIS A 43 4.26 10.97 6.98
CA HIS A 43 5.11 11.08 8.16
C HIS A 43 4.53 12.17 9.08
N TRP A 44 4.00 11.76 10.23
CA TRP A 44 3.22 12.63 11.15
C TRP A 44 4.03 13.80 11.71
N PHE A 45 5.34 13.64 11.86
CA PHE A 45 6.22 14.64 12.49
C PHE A 45 6.96 15.53 11.50
N LYS A 46 7.06 15.13 10.23
CA LYS A 46 7.81 15.87 9.21
C LYS A 46 7.27 15.54 7.83
N VAL A 47 6.82 16.55 7.09
CA VAL A 47 6.48 16.39 5.68
C VAL A 47 7.75 16.13 4.89
N ARG A 48 7.78 14.99 4.19
CA ARG A 48 8.87 14.61 3.29
C ARG A 48 8.44 14.87 1.85
N GLN A 49 9.37 15.34 1.02
CA GLN A 49 9.13 15.48 -0.43
C GLN A 49 9.18 14.13 -1.15
N ASP A 50 9.90 13.17 -0.57
CA ASP A 50 10.07 11.80 -1.03
C ASP A 50 9.11 10.84 -0.29
N ASP A 51 7.82 11.17 -0.27
CA ASP A 51 6.81 10.40 0.45
C ASP A 51 6.07 9.36 -0.40
N LEU A 52 6.39 9.26 -1.69
CA LEU A 52 5.87 8.20 -2.57
C LEU A 52 6.78 6.97 -2.53
N VAL A 53 6.17 5.82 -2.26
CA VAL A 53 6.87 4.54 -2.14
C VAL A 53 6.23 3.48 -3.03
N VAL A 54 7.08 2.73 -3.73
CA VAL A 54 6.70 1.53 -4.47
C VAL A 54 6.46 0.39 -3.48
N ILE A 55 5.31 -0.28 -3.61
CA ILE A 55 4.89 -1.37 -2.72
C ILE A 55 4.57 -2.69 -3.46
N GLY A 56 4.53 -2.67 -4.79
CA GLY A 56 4.33 -3.87 -5.59
C GLY A 56 4.69 -3.65 -7.05
N SER A 57 5.03 -4.73 -7.76
CA SER A 57 5.14 -4.74 -9.22
C SER A 57 3.82 -5.20 -9.83
N VAL A 58 3.43 -4.59 -10.94
CA VAL A 58 2.18 -4.88 -11.63
C VAL A 58 2.47 -5.60 -12.93
N VAL A 59 1.84 -6.76 -13.12
CA VAL A 59 1.84 -7.50 -14.37
C VAL A 59 0.40 -7.78 -14.75
N ASN A 60 -0.04 -7.23 -15.88
CA ASN A 60 -1.44 -7.23 -16.32
C ASN A 60 -2.37 -6.58 -15.28
N GLN A 61 -3.17 -7.38 -14.58
CA GLN A 61 -4.08 -6.94 -13.50
C GLN A 61 -3.61 -7.40 -12.11
N ARG A 62 -2.48 -8.10 -12.02
CA ARG A 62 -2.00 -8.70 -10.77
C ARG A 62 -0.88 -7.84 -10.18
N VAL A 63 -0.89 -7.75 -8.85
CA VAL A 63 0.15 -7.05 -8.09
C VAL A 63 0.95 -8.10 -7.31
N THR A 64 2.26 -8.15 -7.53
CA THR A 64 3.16 -8.97 -6.71
C THR A 64 3.91 -8.09 -5.73
N PRO A 65 4.05 -8.50 -4.45
CA PRO A 65 4.84 -7.76 -3.48
C PRO A 65 6.28 -7.58 -3.95
N CYS A 66 6.87 -6.42 -3.64
CA CYS A 66 8.29 -6.16 -3.87
C CYS A 66 8.90 -5.45 -2.66
N THR A 67 10.22 -5.29 -2.66
CA THR A 67 10.91 -4.52 -1.63
C THR A 67 10.51 -3.05 -1.74
N GLU A 68 10.03 -2.47 -0.63
CA GLU A 68 9.66 -1.05 -0.57
C GLU A 68 10.85 -0.18 -0.98
N ARG A 69 10.61 0.75 -1.91
CA ARG A 69 11.64 1.69 -2.38
C ARG A 69 11.04 3.04 -2.77
N PRO A 70 11.85 4.11 -2.80
CA PRO A 70 11.41 5.40 -3.32
C PRO A 70 10.96 5.30 -4.78
N CYS A 71 10.01 6.15 -5.17
CA CYS A 71 9.63 6.31 -6.56
C CYS A 71 10.73 7.02 -7.36
N SER A 72 11.10 6.44 -8.50
CA SER A 72 12.09 6.96 -9.45
C SER A 72 11.52 7.18 -10.86
N GLY A 73 10.30 6.69 -11.11
CA GLY A 73 9.60 6.79 -12.40
C GLY A 73 8.49 7.84 -12.42
N ILE A 74 7.76 7.88 -13.54
CA ILE A 74 6.64 8.80 -13.72
C ILE A 74 5.40 8.20 -13.04
N THR A 75 4.75 8.98 -12.18
CA THR A 75 3.54 8.53 -11.48
C THR A 75 2.27 9.00 -12.16
N SER A 76 1.29 8.11 -12.28
CA SER A 76 -0.05 8.36 -12.81
C SER A 76 -1.09 7.59 -12.01
N PHE A 77 -2.37 7.67 -12.38
CA PHE A 77 -3.40 6.84 -11.77
C PHE A 77 -3.61 5.56 -12.58
N PHE A 78 -4.06 4.49 -11.92
CA PHE A 78 -4.54 3.31 -12.64
C PHE A 78 -5.92 3.58 -13.25
N ASP A 79 -6.05 3.30 -14.55
CA ASP A 79 -7.32 3.35 -15.28
C ASP A 79 -7.91 1.95 -15.53
N ARG A 80 -7.34 0.93 -14.87
CA ARG A 80 -7.79 -0.46 -14.92
C ARG A 80 -7.93 -1.05 -13.52
N ASP A 81 -8.67 -2.15 -13.46
CA ASP A 81 -8.92 -2.87 -12.23
C ASP A 81 -7.75 -3.81 -11.92
N LEU A 82 -7.36 -3.89 -10.64
CA LEU A 82 -6.25 -4.73 -10.16
C LEU A 82 -6.72 -5.70 -9.07
N GLY A 83 -6.23 -6.93 -9.12
CA GLY A 83 -6.56 -7.96 -8.14
C GLY A 83 -6.38 -9.36 -8.71
N GLY A 84 -7.28 -10.25 -8.30
CA GLY A 84 -7.20 -11.67 -8.58
C GLY A 84 -6.19 -12.41 -7.71
N SER A 85 -6.23 -13.73 -7.81
CA SER A 85 -5.34 -14.62 -7.08
C SER A 85 -3.90 -14.50 -7.59
N ILE A 86 -2.95 -14.34 -6.67
CA ILE A 86 -1.55 -14.64 -7.00
C ILE A 86 -1.52 -16.17 -6.91
N GLY A 87 -1.54 -16.87 -8.05
CA GLY A 87 -1.39 -18.34 -8.08
C GLY A 87 -0.18 -18.77 -7.26
N GLU A 88 -0.13 -20.02 -6.79
CA GLU A 88 0.85 -20.61 -5.85
C GLU A 88 2.31 -20.17 -6.10
N CYS A 89 2.64 -18.97 -5.67
CA CYS A 89 3.99 -18.46 -5.61
C CYS A 89 4.25 -18.43 -4.11
N GLU A 90 5.05 -19.41 -3.68
CA GLU A 90 5.40 -19.66 -2.28
C GLU A 90 5.61 -18.33 -1.56
N SER A 91 4.63 -17.98 -0.72
CA SER A 91 4.68 -16.77 0.08
C SER A 91 5.98 -16.77 0.88
N PRO A 92 6.84 -15.74 0.79
CA PRO A 92 7.57 -15.35 1.98
C PRO A 92 6.47 -14.90 2.93
N ARG A 93 6.11 -15.81 3.86
CA ARG A 93 5.06 -15.69 4.87
C ARG A 93 4.64 -14.25 5.05
N SER A 94 3.38 -13.93 4.74
CA SER A 94 2.72 -12.73 5.24
C SER A 94 3.11 -12.60 6.71
N GLN A 95 4.11 -11.77 7.00
CA GLN A 95 4.42 -11.40 8.36
C GLN A 95 3.17 -10.64 8.73
N SER A 96 2.27 -11.27 9.48
CA SER A 96 1.21 -10.57 10.16
C SER A 96 1.90 -9.44 10.89
N ILE A 97 1.83 -8.22 10.38
CA ILE A 97 2.33 -7.06 11.09
C ILE A 97 1.37 -6.95 12.26
N ARG A 98 1.77 -7.56 13.38
CA ARG A 98 1.13 -7.38 14.67
C ARG A 98 1.44 -5.94 15.02
N ALA A 99 0.55 -5.03 14.61
CA ALA A 99 0.58 -3.66 15.06
C ALA A 99 0.32 -3.70 16.58
N ILE A 100 1.38 -3.79 17.37
CA ILE A 100 1.29 -3.65 18.81
C ILE A 100 1.00 -2.18 19.04
N ASN A 101 -0.19 -1.88 19.55
CA ASN A 101 -0.54 -0.54 19.96
C ASN A 101 0.44 -0.12 21.07
N LYS A 102 1.37 0.79 20.79
CA LYS A 102 2.29 1.35 21.78
C LYS A 102 1.59 2.41 22.63
N VAL A 103 0.47 2.04 23.26
CA VAL A 103 -0.08 2.84 24.36
C VAL A 103 0.79 2.52 25.58
N THR A 104 1.65 3.45 25.98
CA THR A 104 2.31 3.37 27.28
C THR A 104 1.23 3.41 28.37
N PRO A 105 1.14 2.42 29.28
CA PRO A 105 0.03 2.30 30.22
C PRO A 105 0.02 3.38 31.31
N SER A 106 1.00 4.28 31.36
CA SER A 106 1.05 5.37 32.36
C SER A 106 2.08 6.43 31.98
N PRO A 107 1.83 7.72 32.26
CA PRO A 107 2.86 8.76 32.17
C PRO A 107 3.92 8.53 33.25
N THR A 108 5.20 8.72 32.89
CA THR A 108 6.32 8.69 33.84
C THR A 108 6.16 9.83 34.85
N PRO A 109 6.16 9.58 36.18
CA PRO A 109 6.07 10.65 37.15
C PRO A 109 7.33 11.53 37.08
N LEU A 110 7.11 12.82 36.84
CA LEU A 110 8.12 13.87 36.96
C LEU A 110 8.46 14.04 38.45
N ASN A 111 9.63 13.56 38.88
CA ASN A 111 10.16 13.88 40.21
C ASN A 111 10.66 15.33 40.20
N ILE A 112 9.83 16.24 40.71
CA ILE A 112 10.15 17.66 40.87
C ILE A 112 10.69 17.90 42.28
N LEU A 113 11.83 17.29 42.63
CA LEU A 113 12.61 17.72 43.80
C LEU A 113 14.11 17.46 43.54
N PRO A 114 15.00 18.45 43.75
CA PRO A 114 16.44 18.27 43.63
C PRO A 114 17.02 17.50 44.85
N PRO A 115 18.26 16.97 44.74
CA PRO A 115 18.93 16.20 45.80
C PRO A 115 19.25 17.00 47.06
#